data_AF-A0A968CY28-F1
#
_entry.id   AF-A0A968CY28-F1
#
_cell.length_a   1.000
_cell.length_b   1.000
_cell.length_c   1.000
_cell.angle_alpha   90.00
_cell.angle_beta   90.00
_cell.angle_gamma   90.00
#
_symmetry.space_group_name_H-M   'P 1'
#
loop_
_entity.id
_entity.type
_entity.pdbx_description
1 polymer ?
#
loop_
_entity_poly.entity_id
_entity_poly.type
_entity_poly.pdbx_seq_one_letter_code
_entity_poly.pdbx_strand_id
1 'polypeptide(L)'
;MLASILFGMGLPTVVCYVLLATTVAPSLIDLGVTPLAAHLYIFYFGMLCMVTPPVSFAAYAGAALAKADPMKTGWTAWTFALAGFLLPYMFVYNNSLLLMGSVTNILFSVLTSMI
;
A
#
# COMPACT_ATOMS: atom_id res chain seq x y z
N MET A 1 -8.95 -0.13 0.33
CA MET A 1 -8.13 0.36 1.46
C MET A 1 -8.54 -0.26 2.79
N LEU A 2 -9.69 0.08 3.38
CA LEU A 2 -10.05 -0.34 4.75
C LEU A 2 -10.00 -1.86 4.96
N ALA A 3 -10.63 -2.64 4.07
CA ALA A 3 -10.57 -4.10 4.11
C ALA A 3 -9.12 -4.63 4.04
N SER A 4 -8.29 -4.04 3.17
CA SER A 4 -6.88 -4.42 3.01
C SER A 4 -6.04 -4.14 4.26
N ILE A 5 -6.30 -3.02 4.94
CA ILE A 5 -5.61 -2.68 6.18
C ILE A 5 -6.08 -3.60 7.30
N LEU A 6 -7.40 -3.74 7.50
CA LEU A 6 -7.96 -4.53 8.59
C LEU A 6 -7.61 -6.01 8.48
N PHE A 7 -7.71 -6.60 7.29
CA PHE A 7 -7.37 -8.00 7.08
C PHE A 7 -5.86 -8.27 7.07
N GLY A 8 -5.02 -7.27 6.82
CA GLY A 8 -3.56 -7.44 6.83
C GLY A 8 -2.94 -7.36 8.22
N MET A 9 -3.60 -6.73 9.18
CA MET A 9 -3.05 -6.52 10.52
C MET A 9 -2.87 -7.85 11.26
N GLY A 10 -1.62 -8.18 11.60
CA GLY A 10 -1.27 -9.36 12.40
C GLY A 10 -0.99 -10.64 11.59
N LEU A 11 -1.04 -10.59 10.26
CA LEU A 11 -0.68 -11.72 9.40
C LEU A 11 0.75 -11.57 8.83
N PRO A 12 1.47 -12.68 8.56
CA PRO A 12 2.66 -12.64 7.71
C PRO A 12 2.33 -12.06 6.34
N THR A 13 3.25 -11.30 5.75
CA THR A 13 3.07 -10.56 4.48
C THR A 13 2.51 -11.42 3.34
N VAL A 14 3.05 -12.64 3.19
CA VAL A 14 2.60 -13.59 2.16
C VAL A 14 1.13 -13.99 2.37
N VAL A 15 0.74 -14.28 3.62
CA VAL A 15 -0.62 -14.70 3.96
C VAL A 15 -1.61 -13.56 3.74
N CYS A 16 -1.25 -12.34 4.14
CA CYS A 16 -2.05 -11.14 3.90
C CYS A 16 -2.32 -10.94 2.40
N TYR A 17 -1.28 -11.02 1.56
CA TYR A 17 -1.45 -10.84 0.12
C TYR A 17 -2.37 -11.90 -0.50
N VAL A 18 -2.16 -13.19 -0.20
CA VAL A 18 -2.99 -14.27 -0.72
C VAL A 18 -4.45 -14.12 -0.30
N LEU A 19 -4.71 -13.73 0.95
CA LEU A 19 -6.06 -13.46 1.45
C LEU A 19 -6.71 -12.31 0.68
N LEU A 20 -6.01 -11.20 0.50
CA LEU A 20 -6.54 -10.05 -0.23
C LEU A 20 -6.71 -10.32 -1.73
N ALA A 21 -5.83 -11.13 -2.32
CA ALA A 21 -5.91 -11.53 -3.71
C ALA A 21 -7.11 -12.42 -3.98
N THR A 22 -7.53 -13.23 -3.01
CA THR A 22 -8.71 -14.10 -3.13
C THR A 22 -10.02 -13.39 -2.75
N THR A 23 -9.97 -12.39 -1.88
CA THR A 23 -11.19 -11.74 -1.35
C THR A 23 -11.47 -10.34 -1.90
N VAL A 24 -10.45 -9.51 -2.14
CA VAL A 24 -10.61 -8.09 -2.49
C VAL A 24 -10.26 -7.81 -3.96
N ALA A 25 -9.24 -8.47 -4.51
CA ALA A 25 -8.86 -8.27 -5.91
C ALA A 25 -9.99 -8.55 -6.91
N PRO A 26 -10.78 -9.64 -6.79
CA PRO A 26 -11.87 -9.91 -7.73
C PRO A 26 -12.89 -8.77 -7.78
N SER A 27 -13.28 -8.25 -6.60
CA SER A 27 -14.24 -7.14 -6.52
C SER A 27 -13.72 -5.85 -7.16
N LEU A 28 -12.42 -5.57 -7.07
CA LEU A 28 -11.83 -4.41 -7.76
C LEU A 28 -11.84 -4.61 -9.28
N ILE A 29 -11.56 -5.83 -9.74
CA ILE A 29 -11.59 -6.17 -11.17
C ILE A 29 -13.01 -6.05 -11.72
N ASP A 30 -14.01 -6.52 -10.98
CA ASP A 30 -15.43 -6.39 -11.35
C ASP A 30 -15.89 -4.92 -11.45
N LEU A 31 -15.25 -4.03 -10.68
CA LEU A 31 -15.45 -2.57 -10.75
C LEU A 31 -14.69 -1.91 -11.91
N GLY A 32 -14.03 -2.68 -12.78
CA GLY A 32 -13.33 -2.20 -13.97
C GLY A 32 -11.86 -1.81 -13.75
N VAL A 33 -11.29 -2.11 -12.58
CA VAL A 33 -9.86 -1.91 -12.33
C VAL A 33 -9.06 -2.98 -13.08
N THR A 34 -7.96 -2.60 -13.73
CA THR A 34 -7.11 -3.58 -14.42
C THR A 34 -6.55 -4.60 -13.42
N PRO A 35 -6.38 -5.89 -13.80
CA PRO A 35 -5.90 -6.90 -12.86
C PRO A 35 -4.57 -6.51 -12.20
N LEU A 36 -3.62 -5.97 -12.97
CA LEU A 36 -2.33 -5.53 -12.44
C LEU A 36 -2.48 -4.39 -11.41
N ALA A 37 -3.30 -3.38 -11.71
CA ALA A 37 -3.57 -2.29 -10.77
C ALA A 37 -4.27 -2.81 -9.51
N ALA A 38 -5.23 -3.73 -9.64
CA ALA A 38 -5.94 -4.32 -8.51
C ALA A 38 -4.98 -5.08 -7.58
N HIS A 39 -4.10 -5.91 -8.15
CA HIS A 39 -3.10 -6.66 -7.39
C HIS A 39 -2.07 -5.75 -6.70
N LEU A 40 -1.58 -4.70 -7.36
CA LEU A 40 -0.69 -3.72 -6.74
C LEU A 40 -1.40 -2.91 -5.66
N TYR A 41 -2.66 -2.55 -5.88
CA TYR A 41 -3.47 -1.83 -4.90
C TYR A 41 -3.60 -2.62 -3.60
N ILE A 42 -3.99 -3.89 -3.67
CA ILE A 42 -4.13 -4.74 -2.48
C ILE A 42 -2.78 -5.04 -1.83
N PHE A 43 -1.71 -5.21 -2.63
CA PHE A 43 -0.38 -5.49 -2.12
C PHE A 43 0.15 -4.31 -1.32
N TYR A 44 0.11 -3.10 -1.88
CA TYR A 44 0.58 -1.90 -1.18
C TYR A 44 -0.22 -1.64 0.09
N PHE A 45 -1.56 -1.71 0.05
CA PHE A 45 -2.34 -1.50 1.27
C PHE A 45 -2.16 -2.62 2.31
N GLY A 46 -1.93 -3.85 1.86
CA GLY A 46 -1.54 -4.96 2.73
C GLY A 46 -0.18 -4.73 3.40
N MET A 47 0.78 -4.07 2.74
CA MET A 47 2.07 -3.73 3.37
C MET A 47 1.95 -2.51 4.29
N LEU A 48 1.19 -1.48 3.89
CA LEU A 48 0.97 -0.28 4.70
C LEU A 48 0.21 -0.57 6.00
N CYS A 49 -0.55 -1.67 6.07
CA CYS A 49 -1.15 -2.10 7.34
C CYS A 49 -0.08 -2.40 8.42
N MET A 50 1.13 -2.84 8.01
CA MET A 50 2.22 -3.15 8.93
C MET A 50 2.88 -1.92 9.53
N VAL A 51 2.72 -0.75 8.88
CA VAL A 51 3.20 0.55 9.39
C VAL A 51 2.17 1.23 10.28
N THR A 52 0.90 0.82 10.18
CA THR A 52 -0.24 1.47 10.84
C THR A 52 -0.35 0.99 12.30
N PRO A 53 -0.39 1.88 13.29
CA PRO A 53 -0.68 1.52 14.67
C PRO A 53 -2.06 0.85 14.78
N PRO A 54 -2.25 -0.20 15.61
CA PRO A 54 -1.35 -0.71 16.66
C PRO A 54 -0.27 -1.72 16.22
N VAL A 55 -0.09 -2.06 14.93
CA VAL A 55 0.86 -3.13 14.54
C VAL A 55 2.30 -2.62 14.41
N SER A 56 2.51 -1.51 13.69
CA SER A 56 3.77 -0.74 13.47
C SER A 56 5.09 -1.41 13.92
N PHE A 57 5.40 -2.61 13.41
CA PHE A 57 6.40 -3.50 14.02
C PHE A 57 7.82 -2.89 14.00
N ALA A 58 8.22 -2.31 12.87
CA ALA A 58 9.52 -1.68 12.71
C ALA A 58 9.68 -0.44 13.60
N ALA A 59 8.62 0.36 13.75
CA ALA A 59 8.62 1.54 14.61
C ALA A 59 8.76 1.16 16.08
N TYR A 60 8.10 0.08 16.51
CA TYR A 60 8.20 -0.40 17.89
C TYR A 60 9.57 -1.00 18.20
N ALA A 61 10.16 -1.74 17.25
CA ALA A 61 11.53 -2.23 17.39
C ALA A 61 12.54 -1.06 17.49
N GLY A 62 12.38 -0.03 16.65
CA GLY A 62 13.19 1.19 16.72
C GLY A 62 13.01 1.94 18.04
N ALA A 63 11.78 2.06 18.54
CA ALA A 63 11.49 2.67 19.82
C ALA A 63 12.15 1.94 21.00
N ALA A 64 12.16 0.59 20.97
CA ALA A 64 12.81 -0.22 22.00
C ALA A 64 14.33 0.03 22.06
N LEU A 65 15.00 0.14 20.90
CA LEU A 65 16.42 0.47 20.81
C LEU A 65 16.71 1.90 21.29
N ALA A 66 15.85 2.85 20.94
CA ALA A 66 15.98 4.26 21.30
C ALA A 66 15.48 4.59 22.72
N LYS A 67 14.93 3.60 23.45
CA LYS A 67 14.25 3.79 24.77
C LYS A 67 13.13 4.83 24.72
N ALA A 68 12.43 4.91 23.59
CA ALA A 68 11.29 5.80 23.37
C ALA A 68 9.96 5.06 23.60
N ASP A 69 8.87 5.82 23.71
CA ASP A 69 7.51 5.26 23.77
C ASP A 69 7.14 4.62 22.41
N PRO A 70 6.86 3.30 22.37
CA PRO A 70 6.56 2.61 21.11
C PRO A 70 5.32 3.14 20.41
N MET A 71 4.26 3.45 21.16
CA MET A 71 3.00 3.89 20.60
C MET A 71 3.15 5.28 19.97
N LYS A 72 3.78 6.23 20.67
CA LYS A 72 4.08 7.57 20.11
C LYS A 72 4.95 7.46 18.87
N THR A 73 5.98 6.62 18.91
CA THR A 73 6.88 6.40 17.76
C THR A 73 6.11 5.81 16.57
N GLY A 74 5.22 4.85 16.79
CA GLY A 74 4.36 4.28 15.76
C GLY A 74 3.43 5.31 15.13
N TRP A 75 2.79 6.17 15.92
CA TRP A 75 1.97 7.27 15.40
C TRP A 75 2.78 8.26 14.57
N THR A 76 3.96 8.67 15.04
CA THR A 76 4.85 9.56 14.27
C THR A 76 5.31 8.90 12.97
N ALA A 77 5.76 7.63 13.02
CA ALA A 77 6.16 6.88 11.82
C ALA A 77 5.00 6.77 10.81
N TRP A 78 3.78 6.52 11.28
CA TRP A 78 2.61 6.46 10.44
C TRP A 78 2.30 7.78 9.75
N THR A 79 2.44 8.92 10.44
CA THR A 79 2.23 10.24 9.80
C THR A 79 3.18 10.48 8.63
N PHE A 80 4.44 10.03 8.73
CA PHE A 80 5.37 10.08 7.60
C PHE A 80 4.99 9.11 6.48
N ALA A 81 4.40 7.97 6.81
CA ALA A 81 3.97 6.98 5.83
C ALA A 81 2.68 7.35 5.08
N LEU A 82 1.92 8.36 5.53
CA LEU A 82 0.66 8.79 4.89
C LEU A 82 0.81 9.15 3.41
N ALA A 83 1.96 9.73 3.01
CA ALA A 83 2.25 10.00 1.60
C ALA A 83 2.19 8.72 0.74
N GLY A 84 2.61 7.57 1.28
CA GLY A 84 2.55 6.28 0.61
C GLY A 84 1.14 5.74 0.38
N PHE A 85 0.13 6.23 1.11
CA PHE A 85 -1.27 5.80 0.94
C PHE A 85 -1.89 6.33 -0.35
N LEU A 86 -1.30 7.35 -0.99
CA LEU A 86 -1.77 7.89 -2.26
C LEU A 86 -1.40 7.00 -3.45
N LEU A 87 -0.23 6.35 -3.39
CA LEU A 87 0.34 5.61 -4.51
C LEU A 87 -0.58 4.49 -5.06
N PRO A 88 -1.27 3.68 -4.23
CA PRO A 88 -2.21 2.69 -4.73
C PRO A 88 -3.34 3.27 -5.59
N TYR A 89 -3.85 4.45 -5.20
CA TYR A 89 -4.89 5.12 -5.98
C TYR A 89 -4.37 5.58 -7.34
N MET A 90 -3.11 6.05 -7.39
CA MET A 90 -2.48 6.45 -8.65
C MET A 90 -2.40 5.29 -9.65
N PHE A 91 -2.13 4.06 -9.21
CA PHE A 91 -2.13 2.89 -10.09
C PHE A 91 -3.51 2.55 -10.65
N VAL A 92 -4.57 2.76 -9.87
CA VAL A 92 -5.95 2.52 -10.32
C VAL A 92 -6.40 3.57 -11.34
N TYR A 93 -6.09 4.84 -11.09
CA TYR A 93 -6.54 5.95 -11.96
C TYR A 93 -5.65 6.21 -13.17
N ASN A 94 -4.35 5.91 -13.09
CA ASN A 94 -3.41 6.10 -14.20
C ASN A 94 -2.59 4.82 -14.46
N ASN A 95 -3.15 3.94 -15.29
CA ASN A 95 -2.50 2.71 -15.74
C ASN A 95 -1.21 2.95 -16.55
N SER A 96 -0.93 4.17 -17.01
CA SER A 96 0.34 4.50 -17.68
C SER A 96 1.54 4.41 -16.72
N LEU A 97 1.31 4.58 -15.42
CA LEU A 97 2.31 4.34 -14.37
C LEU A 97 2.69 2.85 -14.27
N LEU A 98 1.83 1.97 -14.77
CA LEU A 98 2.06 0.53 -14.86
C LEU A 98 2.65 0.12 -16.21
N LEU A 99 3.14 1.09 -16.99
CA LEU A 99 3.65 0.91 -18.35
C LEU A 99 2.60 0.33 -19.32
N MET A 100 1.32 0.58 -19.04
CA MET A 100 0.21 0.15 -19.89
C MET A 100 -0.39 1.34 -20.65
N GLY A 101 -0.47 1.23 -21.98
CA GLY A 101 -1.04 2.27 -22.85
C GLY A 101 -0.08 2.72 -23.95
N SER A 102 -0.27 3.93 -24.46
CA SER A 102 0.60 4.49 -25.49
C SER A 102 1.97 4.89 -24.91
N VAL A 103 3.01 4.71 -25.71
CA VAL A 103 4.39 5.09 -25.33
C VAL A 103 4.49 6.55 -24.92
N THR A 104 3.73 7.45 -25.57
CA THR A 104 3.67 8.87 -25.24
C THR A 104 3.12 9.13 -23.84
N ASN A 105 2.03 8.45 -23.44
CA ASN A 105 1.43 8.62 -22.12
C ASN A 105 2.30 8.03 -21.01
N ILE A 106 2.98 6.92 -21.31
CA ILE A 106 3.94 6.30 -20.41
C ILE A 106 5.12 7.25 -20.15
N LEU A 107 5.74 7.78 -21.21
CA LEU A 107 6.84 8.73 -21.09
C LEU A 107 6.43 9.98 -20.29
N PHE A 108 5.26 10.53 -20.59
CA PHE A 108 4.74 11.67 -19.84
C PHE A 108 4.54 11.35 -18.36
N SER A 109 3.91 10.21 -18.04
CA SER A 109 3.65 9.80 -16.66
C SER A 109 4.94 9.56 -15.87
N VAL A 110 5.94 8.93 -16.48
CA VAL A 110 7.27 8.73 -15.88
C VAL A 110 7.91 10.07 -15.55
N LEU A 111 7.95 11.00 -16.51
CA LEU A 111 8.54 12.33 -16.29
C LEU A 111 7.85 13.10 -15.16
N THR A 112 6.51 13.10 -15.12
CA THR A 112 5.75 13.78 -14.06
C THR A 112 5.90 13.12 -12.70
N SER A 113 6.20 11.83 -12.63
CA SER A 113 6.37 11.11 -11.37
C SER A 113 7.73 11.33 -10.69
N MET A 114 8.71 11.91 -11.40
CA MET A 114 10.03 12.22 -10.86
C MET A 114 10.11 13.57 -10.13
N ILE A 115 9.08 14.41 -10.29
CA ILE A 115 8.99 15.78 -9.76
C ILE A 115 7.99 15.77 -8.61
#